data_AF-A0A3E1NHC0-F1
#
_entry.id   AF-A0A3E1NHC0-F1
#
_cell.length_a   1.000
_cell.length_b   1.000
_cell.length_c   1.000
_cell.angle_alpha   90.00
_cell.angle_beta   90.00
_cell.angle_gamma   90.00
#
_symmetry.space_group_name_H-M   'P 1'
#
loop_
_entity.id
_entity.type
_entity.pdbx_description
1 polymer ?
#
loop_
_entity_poly.entity_id
_entity_poly.type
_entity_poly.pdbx_seq_one_letter_code
_entity_poly.pdbx_strand_id
1 'polypeptide(L)'
;MKSYQPAALTNDQVIDQLNRLMHFHQFQSSKVLQQFLRFVVQEKLSGNEIGLKEYTIAVIGLGRPKTFNPQQGTIIRTYAIRLRKVLENYYAGPGQADPIRIHIPKGTYVPEFLENIPAGFNCSDELLVPATPPMPVAVIPFTNVSAASIQPTDIDVICDEISRELSYNDISVLSYHFTRRAGFMQKESLAHKTTYAKLVITGTMIELFNKLYLNVQLVNIEADKQLWAGIFEQSHKERNLLKMATHISLALAIFLKKEMLRR
;
A
#
# COMPACT_ATOMS: atom_id res chain seq x y z
N MET A 1 9.18 -18.37 11.26
CA MET A 1 8.81 -17.55 10.08
C MET A 1 7.85 -18.37 9.22
N LYS A 2 6.54 -18.07 9.27
CA LYS A 2 5.58 -18.60 8.29
C LYS A 2 5.44 -17.53 7.22
N SER A 3 5.93 -17.80 6.02
CA SER A 3 5.74 -16.96 4.84
C SER A 3 4.24 -16.86 4.54
N TYR A 4 3.69 -15.65 4.61
CA TYR A 4 2.36 -15.34 4.12
C TYR A 4 2.37 -15.49 2.59
N GLN A 5 1.78 -16.56 2.08
CA GLN A 5 1.38 -16.64 0.67
C GLN A 5 -0.03 -16.04 0.58
N PRO A 6 -0.29 -15.05 -0.30
CA PRO A 6 -1.65 -14.60 -0.52
C PRO A 6 -2.48 -15.80 -0.97
N ALA A 7 -3.64 -16.01 -0.34
CA ALA A 7 -4.50 -17.14 -0.64
C ALA A 7 -4.87 -17.08 -2.13
N ALA A 8 -4.45 -18.07 -2.91
CA ALA A 8 -4.89 -18.18 -4.30
C ALA A 8 -6.42 -18.28 -4.33
N LEU A 9 -7.08 -17.39 -5.08
CA LEU A 9 -8.53 -17.42 -5.31
C LEU A 9 -8.96 -18.84 -5.72
N THR A 10 -9.91 -19.43 -5.00
CA THR A 10 -10.37 -20.79 -5.33
C THR A 10 -11.38 -20.76 -6.47
N ASN A 11 -11.40 -21.83 -7.28
CA ASN A 11 -12.34 -21.97 -8.40
C ASN A 11 -13.81 -21.84 -7.92
N ASP A 12 -14.11 -22.34 -6.72
CA ASP A 12 -15.46 -22.28 -6.14
C ASP A 12 -15.91 -20.83 -5.89
N GLN A 13 -15.00 -19.98 -5.39
CA GLN A 13 -15.33 -18.57 -5.17
C GLN A 13 -15.61 -17.84 -6.50
N VAL A 14 -14.89 -18.18 -7.58
CA VAL A 14 -15.13 -17.62 -8.91
C VAL A 14 -16.50 -18.06 -9.45
N ILE A 15 -16.88 -19.32 -9.23
CA ILE A 15 -18.19 -19.86 -9.63
C ILE A 15 -19.31 -19.17 -8.86
N ASP A 16 -19.15 -18.97 -7.55
CA ASP A 16 -20.11 -18.25 -6.72
C ASP A 16 -20.27 -16.80 -7.20
N GLN A 17 -19.17 -16.12 -7.52
CA GLN A 17 -19.22 -14.76 -8.06
C GLN A 17 -19.91 -14.70 -9.41
N LEU A 18 -19.65 -15.67 -10.29
CA LEU A 18 -20.36 -15.80 -11.56
C LEU A 18 -21.86 -15.97 -11.34
N ASN A 19 -22.28 -16.78 -10.37
CA ASN A 19 -23.68 -16.97 -10.03
C ASN A 19 -24.33 -15.67 -9.53
N ARG A 20 -23.64 -14.87 -8.71
CA ARG A 20 -24.13 -13.54 -8.29
C ARG A 20 -24.36 -12.61 -9.48
N LEU A 21 -23.41 -12.55 -10.41
CA LEU A 21 -23.54 -11.76 -11.64
C LEU A 21 -24.75 -12.16 -12.49
N MET A 22 -25.12 -13.45 -12.53
CA MET A 22 -26.30 -13.91 -13.28
C MET A 22 -27.62 -13.38 -12.73
N HIS A 23 -27.66 -12.99 -11.45
CA HIS A 23 -28.83 -12.40 -10.81
C HIS A 23 -28.93 -10.88 -11.01
N PHE A 24 -27.93 -10.22 -11.59
CA PHE A 24 -27.98 -8.79 -11.88
C PHE A 24 -28.92 -8.50 -13.06
N HIS A 25 -29.78 -7.49 -12.89
CA HIS A 25 -30.85 -7.16 -13.85
C HIS A 25 -30.34 -6.96 -15.30
N GLN A 26 -29.16 -6.37 -15.51
CA GLN A 26 -28.58 -6.17 -16.86
C GLN A 26 -28.10 -7.47 -17.51
N PHE A 27 -27.76 -8.50 -16.71
CA PHE A 27 -27.49 -9.84 -17.22
C PHE A 27 -28.78 -10.59 -17.49
N GLN A 28 -29.79 -10.48 -16.60
CA GLN A 28 -31.09 -11.12 -16.80
C GLN A 28 -31.80 -10.66 -18.08
N SER A 29 -31.62 -9.41 -18.48
CA SER A 29 -32.20 -8.88 -19.72
C SER A 29 -31.50 -9.37 -21.01
N SER A 30 -30.34 -10.05 -20.91
CA SER A 30 -29.57 -10.49 -22.07
C SER A 30 -28.98 -11.89 -21.91
N LYS A 31 -29.70 -12.89 -22.43
CA LYS A 31 -29.24 -14.29 -22.49
C LYS A 31 -27.89 -14.44 -23.19
N VAL A 32 -27.62 -13.60 -24.20
CA VAL A 32 -26.35 -13.63 -24.94
C VAL A 32 -25.18 -13.22 -24.06
N LEU A 33 -25.32 -12.17 -23.22
CA LEU A 33 -24.25 -11.74 -22.32
C LEU A 33 -24.01 -12.76 -21.19
N GLN A 34 -25.07 -13.40 -20.70
CA GLN A 34 -24.95 -14.49 -19.73
C GLN A 34 -24.17 -15.69 -20.31
N GLN A 35 -24.54 -16.13 -21.51
CA GLN A 35 -23.86 -17.23 -22.21
C GLN A 35 -22.39 -16.88 -22.49
N PHE A 36 -22.13 -15.67 -22.96
CA PHE A 36 -20.77 -15.18 -23.19
C PHE A 36 -19.95 -15.27 -21.92
N LEU A 37 -20.41 -14.65 -20.82
CA LEU A 37 -19.65 -14.60 -19.57
C LEU A 37 -19.41 -16.00 -18.99
N ARG A 38 -20.45 -16.85 -18.96
CA ARG A 38 -20.33 -18.23 -18.49
C ARG A 38 -19.28 -19.01 -19.27
N PHE A 39 -19.33 -18.91 -20.60
CA PHE A 39 -18.40 -19.61 -21.48
C PHE A 39 -16.94 -19.20 -21.21
N VAL A 40 -16.65 -17.89 -21.20
CA VAL A 40 -15.26 -17.43 -21.00
C VAL A 40 -14.72 -17.72 -19.61
N VAL A 41 -15.56 -17.70 -18.58
CA VAL A 41 -15.16 -18.06 -17.21
C VAL A 41 -14.90 -19.56 -17.10
N GLN A 42 -15.76 -20.41 -17.66
CA GLN A 42 -15.59 -21.86 -17.65
C GLN A 42 -14.32 -22.29 -18.39
N GLU A 43 -14.06 -21.73 -19.57
CA GLU A 43 -12.84 -22.01 -20.34
C GLU A 43 -11.58 -21.59 -19.59
N LYS A 44 -11.60 -20.43 -18.91
CA LYS A 44 -10.49 -19.97 -18.07
C LYS A 44 -10.24 -20.90 -16.89
N LEU A 45 -11.30 -21.31 -16.17
CA LEU A 45 -11.20 -22.27 -15.05
C LEU A 45 -10.74 -23.65 -15.50
N SER A 46 -10.98 -24.02 -16.76
CA SER A 46 -10.56 -25.29 -17.37
C SER A 46 -9.14 -25.22 -17.96
N GLY A 47 -8.48 -24.06 -17.92
CA GLY A 47 -7.14 -23.84 -18.47
C GLY A 47 -7.07 -23.66 -19.99
N ASN A 48 -8.22 -23.51 -20.67
CA ASN A 48 -8.33 -23.43 -22.13
C ASN A 48 -8.28 -22.00 -22.69
N GLU A 49 -7.57 -21.10 -22.01
CA GLU A 49 -7.54 -19.66 -22.33
C GLU A 49 -7.00 -19.33 -23.74
N ILE A 50 -6.10 -20.16 -24.28
CA ILE A 50 -5.55 -20.04 -25.64
C ILE A 50 -6.67 -20.19 -26.70
N GLY A 51 -7.73 -20.92 -26.36
CA GLY A 51 -8.89 -21.18 -27.20
C GLY A 51 -9.90 -20.04 -27.26
N LEU A 52 -9.81 -19.02 -26.39
CA LEU A 52 -10.75 -17.90 -26.29
C LEU A 52 -10.58 -16.87 -27.44
N LYS A 53 -10.79 -17.35 -28.65
CA LYS A 53 -10.82 -16.55 -29.89
C LYS A 53 -12.26 -16.23 -30.28
N GLU A 54 -12.41 -15.22 -31.13
CA GLU A 54 -13.70 -14.72 -31.58
C GLU A 54 -14.58 -15.79 -32.21
N TYR A 55 -14.00 -16.65 -33.06
CA TYR A 55 -14.70 -17.79 -33.67
C TYR A 55 -15.20 -18.78 -32.61
N THR A 56 -14.35 -19.17 -31.66
CA THR A 56 -14.68 -20.14 -30.61
C THR A 56 -15.84 -19.64 -29.76
N ILE A 57 -15.79 -18.37 -29.34
CA ILE A 57 -16.85 -17.75 -28.54
C ILE A 57 -18.16 -17.70 -29.34
N ALA A 58 -18.10 -17.36 -30.63
CA ALA A 58 -19.29 -17.31 -31.47
C ALA A 58 -19.95 -18.69 -31.64
N VAL A 59 -19.17 -19.70 -32.02
CA VAL A 59 -19.69 -21.02 -32.41
C VAL A 59 -19.98 -21.89 -31.20
N ILE A 60 -19.02 -22.01 -30.28
CA ILE A 60 -19.13 -22.89 -29.10
C ILE A 60 -19.88 -22.17 -27.98
N GLY A 61 -19.50 -20.93 -27.67
CA GLY A 61 -20.08 -20.19 -26.54
C GLY A 61 -21.49 -19.64 -26.81
N LEU A 62 -21.76 -19.16 -28.03
CA LEU A 62 -23.02 -18.50 -28.40
C LEU A 62 -23.87 -19.26 -29.42
N GLY A 63 -23.46 -20.47 -29.82
CA GLY A 63 -24.23 -21.35 -30.70
C GLY A 63 -24.40 -20.86 -32.14
N ARG A 64 -23.47 -20.04 -32.65
CA ARG A 64 -23.49 -19.61 -34.05
C ARG A 64 -23.12 -20.76 -35.00
N PRO A 65 -23.62 -20.75 -36.25
CA PRO A 65 -23.28 -21.78 -37.22
C PRO A 65 -21.77 -21.79 -37.51
N LYS A 66 -21.22 -22.97 -37.83
CA LYS A 66 -19.79 -23.16 -38.12
C LYS A 66 -19.27 -22.32 -39.29
N THR A 67 -20.18 -21.83 -40.14
CA THR A 67 -19.91 -20.90 -41.25
C THR A 67 -19.67 -19.46 -40.80
N PHE A 68 -19.74 -19.16 -39.50
CA PHE A 68 -19.49 -17.83 -38.97
C PHE A 68 -18.08 -17.34 -39.32
N ASN A 69 -17.98 -16.17 -39.94
CA ASN A 69 -16.72 -15.50 -40.24
C ASN A 69 -16.51 -14.29 -39.33
N PRO A 70 -15.55 -14.33 -38.39
CA PRO A 70 -15.21 -13.21 -37.51
C PRO A 70 -14.81 -11.93 -38.26
N GLN A 71 -14.25 -12.05 -39.46
CA GLN A 71 -13.80 -10.89 -40.24
C GLN A 71 -14.96 -10.15 -40.91
N GLN A 72 -16.11 -10.81 -41.08
CA GLN A 72 -17.28 -10.23 -41.76
C GLN A 72 -18.26 -9.56 -40.79
N GLY A 73 -18.06 -9.68 -39.47
CA GLY A 73 -19.00 -9.12 -38.49
C GLY A 73 -18.34 -8.74 -37.17
N THR A 74 -18.66 -7.54 -36.67
CA THR A 74 -18.16 -7.00 -35.38
C THR A 74 -18.97 -7.46 -34.17
N ILE A 75 -19.77 -8.53 -34.32
CA ILE A 75 -20.82 -8.88 -33.37
C ILE A 75 -20.26 -9.34 -32.02
N ILE A 76 -19.20 -10.16 -32.01
CA ILE A 76 -18.58 -10.64 -30.77
C ILE A 76 -17.84 -9.52 -30.08
N ARG A 77 -17.11 -8.67 -30.84
CA ARG A 77 -16.50 -7.45 -30.30
C ARG A 77 -17.53 -6.53 -29.66
N THR A 78 -18.69 -6.37 -30.28
CA THR A 78 -19.81 -5.57 -29.73
C THR A 78 -20.35 -6.17 -28.44
N TYR A 79 -20.53 -7.49 -28.37
CA TYR A 79 -20.92 -8.17 -27.14
C TYR A 79 -19.87 -8.03 -26.05
N ALA A 80 -18.58 -8.12 -26.36
CA ALA A 80 -17.51 -7.93 -25.40
C ALA A 80 -17.48 -6.49 -24.85
N ILE A 81 -17.75 -5.47 -25.67
CA ILE A 81 -17.86 -4.07 -25.20
C ILE A 81 -19.04 -3.94 -24.23
N ARG A 82 -20.20 -4.49 -24.60
CA ARG A 82 -21.39 -4.47 -23.73
C ARG A 82 -21.15 -5.24 -22.43
N LEU A 83 -20.52 -6.41 -22.51
CA LEU A 83 -20.19 -7.23 -21.35
C LEU A 83 -19.31 -6.49 -20.36
N ARG A 84 -18.24 -5.85 -20.84
CA ARG A 84 -17.36 -5.02 -19.99
C ARG A 84 -18.13 -3.90 -19.31
N LYS A 85 -19.00 -3.19 -20.05
CA LYS A 85 -19.84 -2.12 -19.48
C LYS A 85 -20.80 -2.62 -18.40
N VAL A 86 -21.41 -3.79 -18.61
CA VAL A 86 -22.30 -4.40 -17.62
C VAL A 86 -21.53 -4.82 -16.37
N LEU A 87 -20.33 -5.40 -16.52
CA LEU A 87 -19.45 -5.73 -15.41
C LEU A 87 -19.03 -4.47 -14.63
N GLU A 88 -18.61 -3.41 -15.33
CA GLU A 88 -18.29 -2.11 -14.73
C GLU A 88 -19.47 -1.57 -13.91
N ASN A 89 -20.68 -1.55 -14.48
CA ASN A 89 -21.89 -1.11 -13.78
C ASN A 89 -22.21 -1.95 -12.54
N TYR A 90 -21.99 -3.27 -12.61
CA TYR A 90 -22.23 -4.16 -11.50
C TYR A 90 -21.29 -3.88 -10.32
N TYR A 91 -19.97 -3.83 -10.59
CA TYR A 91 -18.96 -3.58 -9.56
C TYR A 91 -18.95 -2.13 -9.06
N ALA A 92 -19.54 -1.18 -9.81
CA ALA A 92 -19.78 0.18 -9.35
C ALA A 92 -21.04 0.32 -8.46
N GLY A 93 -21.89 -0.71 -8.40
CA GLY A 93 -23.15 -0.69 -7.64
C GLY A 93 -23.27 -1.91 -6.73
N PRO A 94 -24.18 -2.86 -7.01
CA PRO A 94 -24.50 -3.95 -6.08
C PRO A 94 -23.34 -4.92 -5.81
N GLY A 95 -22.38 -5.04 -6.74
CA GLY A 95 -21.21 -5.91 -6.60
C GLY A 95 -20.00 -5.23 -5.95
N GLN A 96 -20.14 -4.00 -5.43
CA GLN A 96 -19.02 -3.25 -4.87
C GLN A 96 -18.32 -3.98 -3.71
N ALA A 97 -19.10 -4.70 -2.89
CA ALA A 97 -18.63 -5.44 -1.71
C ALA A 97 -18.45 -6.94 -1.93
N ASP A 98 -18.63 -7.43 -3.17
CA ASP A 98 -18.37 -8.83 -3.47
C ASP A 98 -16.87 -9.16 -3.30
N PRO A 99 -16.48 -10.38 -2.91
CA PRO A 99 -15.08 -10.70 -2.62
C PRO A 99 -14.19 -10.84 -3.87
N ILE A 100 -14.80 -11.10 -5.03
CA ILE A 100 -14.08 -11.33 -6.28
C ILE A 100 -14.62 -10.40 -7.36
N ARG A 101 -13.70 -9.87 -8.17
CA ARG A 101 -14.00 -9.12 -9.38
C ARG A 101 -13.57 -9.91 -10.61
N ILE A 102 -14.56 -10.27 -11.41
CA ILE A 102 -14.36 -10.82 -12.75
C ILE A 102 -14.18 -9.63 -13.72
N HIS A 103 -12.95 -9.46 -14.20
CA HIS A 103 -12.55 -8.41 -15.13
C HIS A 103 -12.26 -9.01 -16.52
N ILE A 104 -12.59 -8.30 -17.60
CA ILE A 104 -12.25 -8.72 -18.98
C ILE A 104 -11.49 -7.59 -19.65
N PRO A 105 -10.16 -7.68 -19.78
CA PRO A 105 -9.35 -6.61 -20.35
C PRO A 105 -9.72 -6.28 -21.79
N LYS A 106 -9.35 -5.08 -22.24
CA LYS A 106 -9.45 -4.70 -23.66
C LYS A 106 -8.43 -5.49 -24.48
N GLY A 107 -8.79 -5.83 -25.72
CA GLY A 107 -7.91 -6.56 -26.64
C GLY A 107 -7.91 -8.09 -26.46
N THR A 108 -8.45 -8.60 -25.36
CA THR A 108 -8.62 -10.04 -25.12
C THR A 108 -10.06 -10.38 -24.71
N TYR A 109 -10.39 -11.66 -24.77
CA TYR A 109 -11.64 -12.23 -24.24
C TYR A 109 -11.41 -13.08 -22.98
N VAL A 110 -10.15 -13.22 -22.55
CA VAL A 110 -9.76 -13.99 -21.37
C VAL A 110 -10.12 -13.20 -20.11
N PRO A 111 -10.95 -13.74 -19.20
CA PRO A 111 -11.24 -13.08 -17.94
C PRO A 111 -10.07 -13.19 -16.95
N GLU A 112 -9.92 -12.15 -16.14
CA GLU A 112 -9.04 -12.08 -14.98
C GLU A 112 -9.90 -12.12 -13.72
N PHE A 113 -9.47 -12.90 -12.74
CA PHE A 113 -10.10 -12.97 -11.42
C PHE A 113 -9.23 -12.19 -10.45
N LEU A 114 -9.80 -11.12 -9.91
CA LEU A 114 -9.11 -10.24 -8.98
C LEU A 114 -9.80 -10.33 -7.62
N GLU A 115 -9.03 -10.24 -6.53
CA GLU A 115 -9.60 -9.92 -5.24
C GLU A 115 -10.27 -8.55 -5.34
N ASN A 116 -11.56 -8.50 -5.02
CA ASN A 116 -12.28 -7.24 -4.98
C ASN A 116 -12.22 -6.73 -3.55
N ILE A 117 -11.18 -5.96 -3.27
CA ILE A 117 -11.05 -5.21 -2.02
C ILE A 117 -12.08 -4.08 -2.13
N PRO A 118 -13.19 -4.10 -1.36
CA PRO A 118 -14.21 -3.06 -1.44
C PRO A 118 -13.53 -1.72 -1.19
N ALA A 119 -13.94 -0.66 -1.90
CA ALA A 119 -13.46 0.69 -1.60
C ALA A 119 -13.82 1.14 -0.15
N GLY A 120 -14.70 0.39 0.52
CA GLY A 120 -15.01 0.49 1.96
C GLY A 120 -14.13 -0.35 2.88
N PHE A 121 -13.22 -1.19 2.37
CA PHE A 121 -12.05 -1.70 3.09
C PHE A 121 -10.91 -0.65 3.08
N ASN A 122 -11.26 0.62 3.26
CA ASN A 122 -10.44 1.41 4.15
C ASN A 122 -10.65 0.80 5.53
N CYS A 123 -9.61 0.18 6.06
CA CYS A 123 -9.52 -0.36 7.41
C CYS A 123 -10.41 0.41 8.40
N SER A 124 -11.62 -0.09 8.63
CA SER A 124 -12.57 0.44 9.61
C SER A 124 -13.44 -0.72 10.09
N ASP A 125 -12.78 -1.73 10.65
CA ASP A 125 -13.35 -2.54 11.71
C ASP A 125 -12.23 -2.83 12.73
N GLU A 126 -12.33 -2.15 13.86
CA GLU A 126 -11.97 -2.61 15.21
C GLU A 126 -10.70 -3.47 15.40
N LEU A 127 -9.55 -3.02 14.91
CA LEU A 127 -8.34 -3.13 15.73
C LEU A 127 -8.32 -1.88 16.60
N LEU A 128 -8.82 -2.00 17.84
CA LEU A 128 -8.63 -1.07 18.97
C LEU A 128 -7.84 0.18 18.57
N VAL A 129 -8.46 1.11 17.84
CA VAL A 129 -7.82 2.40 17.61
C VAL A 129 -7.92 3.04 18.98
N PRO A 130 -6.81 3.26 19.70
CA PRO A 130 -6.89 4.02 20.94
C PRO A 130 -7.65 5.31 20.60
N ALA A 131 -8.57 5.73 21.47
CA ALA A 131 -9.52 6.82 21.26
C ALA A 131 -8.88 8.20 20.92
N THR A 132 -7.56 8.23 20.78
CA THR A 132 -6.76 9.27 20.14
C THR A 132 -5.82 8.59 19.13
N PRO A 133 -5.76 9.02 17.85
CA PRO A 133 -4.74 8.54 16.93
C PRO A 133 -3.36 8.71 17.61
N PRO A 134 -2.50 7.67 17.59
CA PRO A 134 -1.18 7.77 18.21
C PRO A 134 -0.47 8.98 17.61
N MET A 135 -0.06 9.93 18.45
CA MET A 135 0.58 11.16 18.01
C MET A 135 1.81 10.79 17.16
N PRO A 136 1.79 11.02 15.84
CA PRO A 136 2.87 10.56 15.00
C PRO A 136 4.13 11.38 15.30
N VAL A 137 5.24 10.69 15.46
CA VAL A 137 6.56 11.30 15.68
C VAL A 137 7.21 11.53 14.33
N ALA A 138 7.71 12.73 14.07
CA ALA A 138 8.47 13.02 12.85
C ALA A 138 9.97 12.89 13.12
N VAL A 139 10.69 12.19 12.25
CA VAL A 139 12.16 12.27 12.22
C VAL A 139 12.56 13.32 11.19
N ILE A 140 13.24 14.38 11.60
CA ILE A 140 13.79 15.37 10.66
C ILE A 140 15.30 15.16 10.49
N PRO A 141 15.87 15.58 9.34
CA PRO A 141 17.30 15.42 9.09
C PRO A 141 18.14 16.01 10.21
N PHE A 142 19.12 15.26 10.70
CA PHE A 142 20.05 15.76 11.69
C PHE A 142 20.94 16.86 11.09
N THR A 143 21.26 17.85 11.92
CA THR A 143 22.14 18.95 11.51
C THR A 143 23.57 18.44 11.45
N ASN A 144 24.22 18.58 10.30
CA ASN A 144 25.63 18.29 10.14
C ASN A 144 26.48 19.48 10.61
N VAL A 145 27.26 19.29 11.68
CA VAL A 145 28.19 20.32 12.17
C VAL A 145 29.60 20.09 11.62
N SER A 146 29.95 18.86 11.27
CA SER A 146 31.25 18.49 10.70
C SER A 146 31.16 18.28 9.19
N ALA A 147 30.72 19.32 8.48
CA ALA A 147 30.36 19.30 7.05
C ALA A 147 31.41 18.67 6.10
N ALA A 148 32.69 18.60 6.51
CA ALA A 148 33.78 18.04 5.71
C ALA A 148 33.90 16.49 5.80
N SER A 149 33.45 15.87 6.90
CA SER A 149 33.71 14.45 7.17
C SER A 149 32.45 13.58 7.19
N ILE A 150 31.28 14.21 7.31
CA ILE A 150 29.96 13.56 7.27
C ILE A 150 29.29 13.85 5.94
N GLN A 151 28.94 12.80 5.20
CA GLN A 151 28.18 12.96 3.95
C GLN A 151 26.68 13.10 4.24
N PRO A 152 25.91 13.85 3.42
CA PRO A 152 24.46 13.93 3.57
C PRO A 152 23.76 12.56 3.53
N THR A 153 24.33 11.61 2.79
CA THR A 153 23.84 10.23 2.73
C THR A 153 23.91 9.51 4.07
N ASP A 154 24.90 9.83 4.92
CA ASP A 154 25.02 9.23 6.26
C ASP A 154 23.84 9.63 7.15
N ILE A 155 23.39 10.89 7.00
CA ILE A 155 22.23 11.45 7.70
C ILE A 155 20.95 10.78 7.20
N ASP A 156 20.83 10.59 5.88
CA ASP A 156 19.67 9.90 5.31
C ASP A 156 19.55 8.47 5.80
N VAL A 157 20.66 7.72 5.81
CA VAL A 157 20.69 6.32 6.26
C VAL A 157 20.26 6.24 7.72
N ILE A 158 20.83 7.05 8.61
CA ILE A 158 20.48 6.97 10.04
C ILE A 158 19.05 7.42 10.31
N CYS A 159 18.55 8.46 9.64
CA CYS A 159 17.20 8.96 9.85
C CYS A 159 16.13 8.00 9.28
N ASP A 160 16.38 7.40 8.12
CA ASP A 160 15.48 6.38 7.55
C ASP A 160 15.47 5.12 8.44
N GLU A 161 16.63 4.70 8.95
CA GLU A 161 16.73 3.57 9.87
C GLU A 161 15.98 3.83 11.17
N ILE A 162 16.15 5.02 11.78
CA ILE A 162 15.40 5.40 12.99
C ILE A 162 13.90 5.41 12.72
N SER A 163 13.46 5.96 11.58
CA SER A 163 12.06 5.98 11.20
C SER A 163 11.49 4.56 11.07
N ARG A 164 12.28 3.62 10.53
CA ARG A 164 11.87 2.24 10.32
C ARG A 164 11.82 1.45 11.63
N GLU A 165 12.86 1.55 12.45
CA GLU A 165 12.96 0.87 13.74
C GLU A 165 11.89 1.32 14.74
N LEU A 166 11.56 2.62 14.76
CA LEU A 166 10.45 3.11 15.58
C LEU A 166 9.10 2.56 15.11
N SER A 167 8.88 2.49 13.78
CA SER A 167 7.68 1.87 13.21
C SER A 167 7.56 0.39 13.59
N TYR A 168 8.66 -0.37 13.58
CA TYR A 168 8.69 -1.76 14.06
C TYR A 168 8.35 -1.92 15.55
N ASN A 169 8.46 -0.84 16.34
CA ASN A 169 8.18 -0.85 17.76
C ASN A 169 6.76 -0.35 18.12
N ASP A 170 5.82 -0.38 17.17
CA ASP A 170 4.43 0.08 17.31
C ASP A 170 4.31 1.58 17.63
N ILE A 171 5.29 2.38 17.22
CA ILE A 171 5.25 3.84 17.36
C ILE A 171 4.82 4.43 16.03
N SER A 172 3.79 5.29 16.06
CA SER A 172 3.38 6.01 14.86
C SER A 172 4.46 7.03 14.48
N VAL A 173 4.97 6.93 13.26
CA VAL A 173 6.06 7.78 12.76
C VAL A 173 5.72 8.33 11.38
N LEU A 174 6.01 9.62 11.15
CA LEU A 174 6.01 10.18 9.80
C LEU A 174 7.28 9.74 9.07
N SER A 175 7.09 9.10 7.91
CA SER A 175 8.18 8.63 7.04
C SER A 175 9.25 9.71 6.84
N TYR A 176 10.51 9.36 7.05
CA TYR A 176 11.64 10.27 6.82
C TYR A 176 11.66 10.86 5.39
N HIS A 177 11.27 10.09 4.37
CA HIS A 177 11.18 10.62 3.00
C HIS A 177 10.16 11.76 2.85
N PHE A 178 9.12 11.80 3.69
CA PHE A 178 8.16 12.90 3.71
C PHE A 178 8.81 14.15 4.33
N THR A 179 9.48 14.00 5.48
CA THR A 179 10.13 15.13 6.16
C THR A 179 11.29 15.70 5.34
N ARG A 180 12.11 14.84 4.73
CA ARG A 180 13.19 15.30 3.84
C ARG A 180 12.69 16.13 2.66
N ARG A 181 11.58 15.70 2.03
CA ARG A 181 10.99 16.42 0.88
C ARG A 181 10.29 17.72 1.27
N ALA A 182 9.70 17.79 2.45
CA ALA A 182 9.02 18.97 2.96
C ALA A 182 9.96 20.15 3.28
N GLY A 183 11.29 19.96 3.17
CA GLY A 183 12.25 21.04 3.29
C GLY A 183 12.36 21.60 4.70
N PHE A 184 12.35 20.74 5.73
CA PHE A 184 12.56 21.10 7.15
C PHE A 184 13.98 21.67 7.46
N MET A 185 14.67 22.22 6.45
CA MET A 185 16.06 22.69 6.51
C MET A 185 16.23 24.13 7.00
N GLN A 186 15.13 24.89 7.20
CA GLN A 186 15.19 26.26 7.72
C GLN A 186 14.40 26.39 9.02
N LYS A 187 15.06 26.95 10.04
CA LYS A 187 14.57 27.28 11.39
C LYS A 187 13.30 28.18 11.43
N GLU A 188 12.74 28.56 10.30
CA GLU A 188 11.52 29.36 10.24
C GLU A 188 10.29 28.48 10.47
N SER A 189 9.89 28.45 11.74
CA SER A 189 8.62 27.98 12.26
C SER A 189 8.19 26.58 11.77
N LEU A 190 8.74 25.55 12.43
CA LEU A 190 8.16 24.19 12.42
C LEU A 190 6.64 24.22 12.70
N ALA A 191 6.12 25.21 13.43
CA ALA A 191 4.70 25.30 13.78
C ALA A 191 3.77 25.51 12.56
N HIS A 192 4.21 26.13 11.46
CA HIS A 192 3.34 26.39 10.30
C HIS A 192 3.42 25.33 9.19
N LYS A 193 4.45 24.47 9.20
CA LYS A 193 4.62 23.38 8.20
C LYS A 193 4.37 21.99 8.75
N THR A 194 4.24 21.83 10.07
CA THR A 194 4.04 20.52 10.72
C THR A 194 2.57 20.30 11.09
N THR A 195 1.68 20.30 10.08
CA THR A 195 0.24 20.04 10.27
C THR A 195 -0.04 18.59 10.72
N TYR A 196 0.97 17.71 10.67
CA TYR A 196 0.77 16.27 10.80
C TYR A 196 1.47 15.60 12.00
N ALA A 197 2.35 16.27 12.75
CA ALA A 197 3.06 15.67 13.89
C ALA A 197 3.20 16.65 15.06
N LYS A 198 3.01 16.14 16.28
CA LYS A 198 3.17 16.91 17.53
C LYS A 198 4.56 16.75 18.16
N LEU A 199 5.25 15.66 17.83
CA LEU A 199 6.57 15.31 18.34
C LEU A 199 7.56 15.24 17.19
N VAL A 200 8.76 15.79 17.40
CA VAL A 200 9.86 15.75 16.43
C VAL A 200 11.11 15.19 17.08
N ILE A 201 11.74 14.25 16.39
CA ILE A 201 13.09 13.79 16.64
C ILE A 201 14.02 14.61 15.75
N THR A 202 14.95 15.30 16.39
CA THR A 202 15.98 16.10 15.73
C THR A 202 17.28 15.98 16.52
N GLY A 203 18.34 16.61 16.04
CA GLY A 203 19.66 16.36 16.57
C GLY A 203 20.79 16.94 15.75
N THR A 204 22.00 16.78 16.25
CA THR A 204 23.24 17.22 15.61
C THR A 204 24.18 16.05 15.48
N MET A 205 24.79 15.90 14.31
CA MET A 205 25.85 14.93 14.06
C MET A 205 27.18 15.67 13.91
N ILE A 206 28.14 15.25 14.72
CA ILE A 206 29.46 15.89 14.86
C ILE A 206 30.52 14.81 14.84
N GLU A 207 31.58 14.99 14.07
CA GLU A 207 32.76 14.15 14.14
C GLU A 207 33.91 14.91 14.80
N LEU A 208 34.46 14.33 15.87
CA LEU A 208 35.56 14.89 16.67
C LEU A 208 36.55 13.78 17.02
N PHE A 209 37.85 14.04 16.86
CA PHE A 209 38.92 13.10 17.23
C PHE A 209 38.67 11.65 16.74
N ASN A 210 38.23 11.50 15.48
CA ASN A 210 37.94 10.20 14.87
C ASN A 210 36.82 9.41 15.57
N LYS A 211 35.89 10.12 16.22
CA LYS A 211 34.65 9.61 16.80
C LYS A 211 33.46 10.40 16.27
N LEU A 212 32.39 9.67 15.96
CA LEU A 212 31.11 10.24 15.59
C LEU A 212 30.28 10.42 16.86
N TYR A 213 29.80 11.64 17.08
CA TYR A 213 28.88 12.04 18.13
C TYR A 213 27.55 12.39 17.50
N LEU A 214 26.50 11.74 17.98
CA LEU A 214 25.13 12.06 17.61
C LEU A 214 24.36 12.48 18.86
N ASN A 215 24.00 13.76 18.91
CA ASN A 215 23.07 14.28 19.90
C ASN A 215 21.67 14.17 19.32
N VAL A 216 20.81 13.42 19.98
CA VAL A 216 19.41 13.22 19.57
C VAL A 216 18.51 13.84 20.63
N GLN A 217 17.49 14.56 20.20
CA GLN A 217 16.49 15.19 21.05
C GLN A 217 15.08 14.89 20.52
N LEU A 218 14.16 14.70 21.44
CA LEU A 218 12.72 14.59 21.18
C LEU A 218 12.05 15.86 21.70
N VAL A 219 11.39 16.60 20.83
CA VAL A 219 10.78 17.90 21.13
C VAL A 219 9.29 17.85 20.86
N ASN A 220 8.50 18.41 21.78
CA ASN A 220 7.09 18.71 21.54
C ASN A 220 6.98 20.08 20.87
N ILE A 221 6.44 20.11 19.66
CA ILE A 221 6.36 21.33 18.83
C ILE A 221 5.32 22.31 19.38
N GLU A 222 4.21 21.82 19.93
CA GLU A 222 3.14 22.69 20.45
C GLU A 222 3.57 23.40 21.74
N ALA A 223 4.33 22.71 22.59
CA ALA A 223 4.80 23.23 23.87
C ALA A 223 6.21 23.84 23.81
N ASP A 224 6.87 23.79 22.65
CA ASP A 224 8.29 24.11 22.43
C ASP A 224 9.22 23.55 23.52
N LYS A 225 8.94 22.31 23.95
CA LYS A 225 9.60 21.68 25.10
C LYS A 225 10.35 20.43 24.69
N GLN A 226 11.63 20.37 25.04
CA GLN A 226 12.40 19.13 24.96
C GLN A 226 11.88 18.12 25.98
N LEU A 227 11.44 16.96 25.49
CA LEU A 227 10.95 15.87 26.32
C LEU A 227 12.07 14.89 26.68
N TRP A 228 13.02 14.68 25.77
CA TRP A 228 14.13 13.76 25.96
C TRP A 228 15.35 14.20 25.14
N ALA A 229 16.55 13.84 25.62
CA ALA A 229 17.78 13.91 24.85
C ALA A 229 18.71 12.75 25.19
N GLY A 230 19.53 12.36 24.22
CA GLY A 230 20.53 11.32 24.37
C GLY A 230 21.75 11.62 23.49
N ILE A 231 22.91 11.17 23.95
CA ILE A 231 24.18 11.31 23.23
C ILE A 231 24.66 9.90 22.90
N PHE A 232 24.96 9.67 21.64
CA PHE A 232 25.47 8.40 21.14
C PHE A 232 26.83 8.66 20.51
N GLU A 233 27.83 7.91 20.94
CA GLU A 233 29.17 7.99 20.37
C GLU A 233 29.58 6.67 19.72
N GLN A 234 30.33 6.78 18.62
CA GLN A 234 30.89 5.63 17.93
C GLN A 234 32.28 5.95 17.40
N SER A 235 33.24 5.05 17.62
CA SER A 235 34.59 5.19 17.07
C SER A 235 34.58 4.98 15.56
N HIS A 236 35.39 5.72 14.80
CA HIS A 236 35.48 5.58 13.34
C HIS A 236 35.82 4.16 12.89
N LYS A 237 36.63 3.42 13.66
CA LYS A 237 36.97 2.01 13.37
C LYS A 237 35.78 1.05 13.46
N GLU A 238 34.75 1.41 14.22
CA GLU A 238 33.56 0.60 14.44
C GLU A 238 32.32 1.23 13.79
N ARG A 239 32.52 2.18 12.87
CA ARG A 239 31.45 2.98 12.26
C ARG A 239 30.39 2.08 11.64
N ASN A 240 29.22 2.06 12.26
CA ASN A 240 28.06 1.30 11.85
C ASN A 240 26.82 2.10 12.22
N LEU A 241 26.37 2.90 11.25
CA LEU A 241 25.24 3.81 11.39
C LEU A 241 23.94 3.07 11.68
N LEU A 242 23.77 1.86 11.13
CA LEU A 242 22.59 1.03 11.37
C LEU A 242 22.52 0.58 12.82
N LYS A 243 23.63 0.05 13.36
CA LYS A 243 23.71 -0.33 14.77
C LYS A 243 23.49 0.86 15.70
N MET A 244 24.05 2.03 15.36
CA MET A 244 23.83 3.26 16.11
C MET A 244 22.34 3.66 16.07
N ALA A 245 21.70 3.60 14.89
CA ALA A 245 20.27 3.85 14.73
C ALA A 245 19.40 2.90 15.57
N THR A 246 19.72 1.61 15.62
CA THR A 246 19.02 0.63 16.45
C THR A 246 19.08 1.02 17.94
N HIS A 247 20.26 1.40 18.45
CA HIS A 247 20.40 1.83 19.84
C HIS A 247 19.61 3.10 20.15
N ILE A 248 19.62 4.08 19.24
CA ILE A 248 18.86 5.33 19.36
C ILE A 248 17.35 5.03 19.39
N SER A 249 16.89 4.20 18.45
CA SER A 249 15.48 3.85 18.29
C SER A 249 14.96 3.09 19.50
N LEU A 250 15.76 2.18 20.05
CA LEU A 250 15.41 1.45 21.26
C LEU A 250 15.31 2.38 22.48
N ALA A 251 16.25 3.32 22.65
CA ALA A 251 16.19 4.32 23.72
C ALA A 251 14.95 5.23 23.60
N LEU A 252 14.66 5.71 22.37
CA LEU A 252 13.48 6.52 22.08
C LEU A 252 12.19 5.72 22.28
N ALA A 253 12.14 4.45 21.87
CA ALA A 253 10.95 3.62 22.00
C ALA A 253 10.62 3.33 23.47
N ILE A 254 11.63 3.03 24.29
CA ILE A 254 11.45 2.86 25.74
C ILE A 254 10.88 4.16 26.36
N PHE A 255 11.43 5.31 26.00
CA PHE A 255 10.97 6.59 26.50
C PHE A 255 9.52 6.88 26.06
N LEU A 256 9.22 6.76 24.76
CA LEU A 256 7.91 7.04 24.18
C LEU A 256 6.83 6.11 24.73
N LYS A 257 7.11 4.80 24.87
CA LYS A 257 6.17 3.86 25.48
C LYS A 257 5.88 4.20 26.94
N LYS A 258 6.90 4.59 27.71
CA LYS A 258 6.72 5.03 29.12
C LYS A 258 5.91 6.32 29.22
N GLU A 259 6.13 7.27 28.32
CA GLU A 259 5.42 8.56 28.31
C GLU A 259 3.98 8.40 27.81
N MET A 260 3.73 7.50 26.84
CA MET A 260 2.38 7.17 26.38
C MET A 260 1.57 6.39 27.40
N LEU A 261 2.19 5.56 28.25
CA LEU A 261 1.52 4.87 29.36
C LEU A 261 1.14 5.79 30.55
N ARG A 262 1.63 7.02 30.58
CA ARG A 262 1.34 8.00 31.66
C ARG A 262 0.18 8.94 31.34
N ARG A 263 -0.33 8.92 30.11
CA ARG A 263 -1.48 9.71 29.65
C ARG A 263 -2.72 8.83 29.59
#